data_AF-A0A5K1B2Q4-F1
#
_entry.id   AF-A0A5K1B2Q4-F1
#
_cell.length_a   1.000
_cell.length_b   1.000
_cell.length_c   1.000
_cell.angle_alpha   90.00
_cell.angle_beta   90.00
_cell.angle_gamma   90.00
#
_symmetry.space_group_name_H-M   'P 1'
#
loop_
_entity.id
_entity.type
_entity.pdbx_description
1 polymer ?
#
loop_
_entity_poly.entity_id
_entity_poly.type
_entity_poly.pdbx_seq_one_letter_code
_entity_poly.pdbx_strand_id
1 'polypeptide(L)' 'MMSDSTNVLSPGRSVSETAVAESLLRHVSAAKGRVVATQFASNIHRLGSLKAAADLTGRKL' A
#
# COMPACT_ATOMS: atom_id res chain seq x y z
N MET A 1 6.30 -29.06 13.95
CA MET A 1 6.53 -27.67 13.52
C MET A 1 5.34 -27.25 12.67
N MET A 2 4.77 -26.07 12.88
CA MET A 2 3.68 -25.53 12.06
C MET A 2 4.17 -24.23 11.41
N SER A 3 3.93 -24.05 10.12
CA SER A 3 4.44 -22.93 9.33
C SER A 3 3.40 -22.48 8.29
N ASP A 4 3.44 -21.21 7.90
CA ASP A 4 2.54 -20.62 6.90
C ASP A 4 2.97 -21.02 5.48
N SER A 5 2.05 -21.60 4.72
CA SER A 5 2.27 -22.09 3.36
C SER A 5 1.64 -21.23 2.26
N THR A 6 1.03 -20.08 2.60
CA THR A 6 0.30 -19.21 1.68
C THR A 6 1.07 -18.90 0.39
N ASN A 7 2.39 -18.69 0.50
CA ASN A 7 3.26 -18.34 -0.62
C ASN A 7 4.35 -19.37 -0.92
N VAL A 8 4.21 -20.64 -0.49
CA VAL A 8 5.28 -21.66 -0.61
C VAL A 8 5.74 -21.92 -2.05
N LEU A 9 4.85 -21.72 -3.03
CA LEU A 9 5.15 -21.90 -4.45
C LEU A 9 5.75 -20.65 -5.12
N SER A 10 5.84 -19.53 -4.39
CA SER A 10 6.39 -18.27 -4.90
C SER A 10 7.86 -18.14 -4.49
N PRO A 11 8.82 -18.32 -5.41
CA PRO A 11 10.24 -18.21 -5.08
C PRO A 11 10.62 -16.77 -4.73
N GLY A 12 11.65 -16.61 -3.89
CA GLY A 12 12.16 -15.30 -3.49
C GLY A 12 11.53 -14.77 -2.21
N ARG A 13 11.38 -13.44 -2.11
CA ARG A 13 10.86 -12.75 -0.92
C ARG A 13 9.76 -11.78 -1.33
N SER A 14 8.70 -11.73 -0.53
CA SER A 14 7.67 -10.69 -0.64
C SER A 14 8.29 -9.31 -0.45
N VAL A 15 7.79 -8.35 -1.22
CA VAL A 15 8.24 -6.95 -1.15
C VAL A 15 7.81 -6.29 0.17
N SER A 16 8.61 -5.32 0.61
CA SER A 16 8.29 -4.52 1.79
C SER A 16 7.09 -3.60 1.53
N GLU A 17 6.24 -3.41 2.54
CA GLU A 17 5.18 -2.39 2.52
C GLU A 17 5.75 -0.97 2.34
N THR A 18 7.00 -0.71 2.73
CA THR A 18 7.66 0.58 2.45
C THR A 18 7.77 0.85 0.95
N ALA A 19 8.13 -0.16 0.16
CA ALA A 19 8.20 -0.03 -1.30
C ALA A 19 6.81 0.25 -1.90
N VAL A 20 5.76 -0.31 -1.29
CA VAL A 20 4.38 -0.02 -1.69
C VAL A 20 3.99 1.41 -1.34
N ALA A 21 4.32 1.90 -0.13
CA ALA A 21 4.07 3.27 0.30
C ALA A 21 4.72 4.31 -0.63
N GLU A 22 5.97 4.08 -1.04
CA GLU A 22 6.65 4.92 -2.02
C GLU A 22 5.91 4.93 -3.37
N SER A 23 5.44 3.78 -3.83
CA SER A 23 4.68 3.68 -5.08
C SER A 23 3.34 4.40 -4.99
N LEU A 24 2.63 4.25 -3.87
CA LEU A 24 1.38 4.96 -3.62
C LEU A 24 1.60 6.47 -3.65
N LEU A 25 2.63 6.99 -2.99
CA LEU A 25 2.96 8.42 -3.02
C LEU A 25 3.20 8.90 -4.45
N ARG A 26 3.98 8.17 -5.25
CA ARG A 26 4.22 8.53 -6.66
C ARG A 26 2.93 8.63 -7.46
N HIS A 27 2.04 7.65 -7.36
CA HIS A 27 0.78 7.64 -8.12
C HIS A 27 -0.21 8.69 -7.63
N VAL A 28 -0.35 8.88 -6.32
CA VAL A 28 -1.25 9.88 -5.73
C VAL A 28 -0.78 11.31 -6.07
N SER A 29 0.54 11.54 -6.09
CA SER A 29 1.13 12.84 -6.44
C SER A 29 0.94 13.17 -7.94
N ALA A 30 1.04 12.17 -8.81
CA ALA A 30 0.88 12.36 -10.26
C ALA A 30 -0.59 12.54 -10.69
N ALA A 31 -1.55 12.13 -9.86
CA ALA A 31 -2.96 12.23 -10.18
C ALA A 31 -3.42 13.70 -10.20
N LYS A 32 -4.07 14.13 -11.29
CA LYS A 32 -4.63 15.49 -11.42
C LYS A 32 -6.02 15.64 -10.79
N GLY A 33 -6.78 14.53 -10.71
CA GLY A 33 -8.16 14.51 -10.25
C GLY A 33 -8.34 13.87 -8.88
N ARG A 34 -9.56 13.38 -8.59
CA ARG A 34 -9.85 12.57 -7.40
C ARG A 34 -9.17 11.20 -7.53
N VAL A 35 -8.67 10.68 -6.41
CA VAL A 35 -8.10 9.33 -6.32
C VAL A 35 -9.08 8.45 -5.55
N VAL A 36 -9.34 7.25 -6.07
CA VAL A 36 -10.14 6.22 -5.40
C VAL A 36 -9.27 4.97 -5.26
N ALA A 37 -9.17 4.44 -4.04
CA ALA A 37 -8.37 3.25 -3.73
C ALA A 37 -9.24 2.20 -3.04
N THR A 38 -9.01 0.92 -3.34
CA THR A 38 -9.69 -0.22 -2.72
C THR A 38 -8.65 -1.14 -2.07
N GLN A 39 -9.00 -1.71 -0.91
CA GLN A 39 -8.15 -2.65 -0.18
C GLN A 39 -8.98 -3.42 0.85
N PHE A 40 -8.41 -4.48 1.42
CA PHE A 40 -9.00 -5.14 2.57
C PHE A 40 -9.03 -4.21 3.79
N ALA A 41 -10.17 -4.17 4.48
CA ALA A 41 -10.37 -3.30 5.65
C ALA A 41 -9.41 -3.62 6.82
N SER A 42 -8.95 -4.88 6.93
CA SER A 42 -8.03 -5.31 7.98
C SER A 42 -6.57 -4.93 7.74
N ASN A 43 -6.19 -4.45 6.54
CA ASN A 43 -4.82 -4.05 6.25
C ASN A 43 -4.57 -2.59 6.66
N ILE A 44 -4.44 -2.37 7.97
CA ILE A 44 -4.23 -1.04 8.56
C ILE A 44 -2.91 -0.39 8.12
N HIS A 45 -1.88 -1.18 7.81
CA HIS A 45 -0.60 -0.65 7.33
C HIS A 45 -0.74 0.01 5.95
N ARG A 46 -1.51 -0.63 5.07
CA ARG A 46 -1.79 -0.09 3.74
C ARG A 46 -2.73 1.12 3.79
N LEU A 47 -3.71 1.12 4.70
CA LEU A 47 -4.53 2.31 4.99
C LEU A 47 -3.69 3.48 5.50
N GLY A 48 -2.76 3.24 6.42
CA GLY A 48 -1.83 4.25 6.92
C GLY A 48 -0.94 4.83 5.81
N SER A 49 -0.46 3.98 4.90
CA SER A 49 0.35 4.40 3.74
C SER A 49 -0.45 5.30 2.78
N LEU A 50 -1.73 4.98 2.53
CA LEU A 50 -2.63 5.84 1.75
C LEU A 50 -2.90 7.17 2.43
N LYS A 51 -3.11 7.18 3.75
CA LYS A 51 -3.31 8.42 4.52
C LYS A 51 -2.09 9.32 4.44
N ALA A 52 -0.88 8.79 4.63
CA ALA A 52 0.35 9.55 4.51
C ALA A 52 0.54 10.14 3.10
N ALA A 53 0.25 9.37 2.05
CA ALA A 53 0.30 9.87 0.68
C ALA A 53 -0.74 10.98 0.42
N ALA A 54 -1.94 10.86 0.99
CA ALA A 54 -2.95 11.91 0.90
C ALA A 54 -2.48 13.20 1.59
N ASP A 55 -1.97 13.11 2.81
CA ASP A 55 -1.49 14.26 3.59
C ASP A 55 -0.36 14.99 2.88
N LEU A 56 0.64 14.25 2.36
CA LEU A 56 1.78 14.82 1.64
C LEU A 56 1.39 15.50 0.32
N THR A 57 0.26 15.12 -0.27
CA THR A 57 -0.25 15.69 -1.53
C THR A 57 -1.36 16.73 -1.30
N GLY A 58 -1.61 17.12 -0.05
CA GLY A 58 -2.65 18.09 0.30
C GLY A 58 -4.08 17.57 0.06
N ARG A 59 -4.26 16.25 -0.03
CA ARG A 59 -5.56 15.60 -0.23
C ARG A 59 -6.15 15.20 1.13
N LYS A 60 -7.47 15.28 1.23
CA LYS A 60 -8.20 14.77 2.40
C LYS A 60 -8.58 13.31 2.15
N LEU A 61 -8.30 12.47 3.15
CA LEU A 61 -8.72 11.08 3.23
C LEU A 61 -9.71 10.93 4.37
#